data_AF-A0AAP0ZKE3-F1
#
_entry.id   AF-A0AAP0ZKE3-F1
#
_cell.length_a   1.000
_cell.length_b   1.000
_cell.length_c   1.000
_cell.angle_alpha   90.00
_cell.angle_beta   90.00
_cell.angle_gamma   90.00
#
_symmetry.space_group_name_H-M   'P 1'
#
loop_
_entity.id
_entity.type
_entity.pdbx_description
1 polymer ?
#
loop_
_entity_poly.entity_id
_entity_poly.type
_entity_poly.pdbx_seq_one_letter_code
_entity_poly.pdbx_strand_id
1 'polypeptide(L)'
;ELARQDSSTYCARSAGKRYRARRQLSVRQRRLTPGTPLFQLVRDHLVLWRWSPQQIAAKLSHMYPDDPAQRVSHETIYASIYAHPRGGLKKELVQALRQHKPKRGLP
;
A
#
# COMPACT_ATOMS: atom_id res chain seq x y z
N GLU A 1 54.31 25.03 3.73
CA GLU A 1 53.11 25.84 3.47
C GLU A 1 51.91 24.90 3.35
N LEU A 2 50.87 25.10 4.16
CA LEU A 2 49.77 24.15 4.30
C LEU A 2 48.96 24.03 3.01
N ALA A 3 48.85 22.80 2.50
CA ALA A 3 47.99 22.42 1.40
C ALA A 3 46.55 22.89 1.68
N ARG A 4 46.00 23.71 0.77
CA ARG A 4 44.58 24.08 0.76
C ARG A 4 43.78 22.78 0.73
N GLN A 5 43.11 22.48 1.83
CA GLN A 5 42.20 21.36 1.97
C GLN A 5 41.20 21.40 0.82
N ASP A 6 41.14 20.30 0.06
CA ASP A 6 40.20 20.09 -1.03
C ASP A 6 38.80 20.49 -0.58
N SER A 7 38.30 21.59 -1.13
CA SER A 7 36.91 21.98 -0.94
C SER A 7 36.07 20.90 -1.61
N SER A 8 35.51 20.01 -0.78
CA SER A 8 34.49 19.04 -1.19
C SER A 8 33.35 19.82 -1.85
N THR A 9 33.46 20.01 -3.15
CA THR A 9 32.56 20.83 -3.95
C THR A 9 31.20 20.15 -3.93
N TYR A 10 30.20 20.83 -3.39
CA TYR A 10 28.86 20.28 -3.28
C TYR A 10 28.34 19.84 -4.65
N CYS A 11 28.07 18.54 -4.79
CA CYS A 11 27.49 17.97 -6.00
C CYS A 11 26.01 17.62 -5.75
N ALA A 12 25.09 18.41 -6.33
CA ALA A 12 23.65 18.20 -6.19
C ALA A 12 23.20 16.79 -6.65
N ARG A 13 23.87 16.22 -7.65
CA ARG A 13 23.58 14.87 -8.15
C ARG A 13 23.91 13.81 -7.09
N SER A 14 25.09 13.91 -6.48
CA SER A 14 25.54 13.00 -5.41
C SER A 14 24.68 13.16 -4.15
N ALA A 15 24.34 14.40 -3.78
CA ALA A 15 23.40 14.68 -2.69
C ALA A 15 22.01 14.07 -2.96
N GLY A 16 21.47 14.22 -4.17
CA GLY A 16 20.19 13.64 -4.57
C GLY A 16 20.18 12.11 -4.57
N LYS A 17 21.28 11.46 -5.00
CA LYS A 17 21.44 10.00 -4.90
C LYS A 17 21.44 9.52 -3.45
N ARG A 18 22.20 10.20 -2.57
CA ARG A 18 22.25 9.90 -1.12
C ARG A 18 20.89 10.09 -0.44
N TYR A 19 20.16 11.14 -0.80
CA TYR A 19 18.80 11.38 -0.31
C TYR A 19 17.86 10.26 -0.72
N ARG A 20 17.82 9.89 -2.02
CA ARG A 20 16.96 8.80 -2.51
C ARG A 20 17.27 7.46 -1.83
N ALA A 21 18.55 7.13 -1.66
CA ALA A 21 18.98 5.92 -0.97
C ALA A 21 18.51 5.89 0.50
N ARG A 22 18.70 6.98 1.25
CA ARG A 22 18.17 7.07 2.63
C ARG A 22 16.65 6.99 2.66
N ARG A 23 15.97 7.72 1.79
CA ARG A 23 14.51 7.76 1.76
C ARG A 23 13.92 6.38 1.51
N GLN A 24 14.52 5.56 0.63
CA GLN A 24 14.08 4.18 0.41
C GLN A 24 14.12 3.31 1.67
N LEU A 25 15.12 3.53 2.54
CA LEU A 25 15.27 2.81 3.81
C LEU A 25 14.37 3.38 4.92
N SER A 26 14.08 4.68 4.88
CA SER A 26 13.30 5.35 5.92
C SER A 26 11.77 5.27 5.73
N VAL A 27 11.29 4.94 4.53
CA VAL A 27 9.84 4.81 4.29
C VAL A 27 9.32 3.45 4.77
N ARG A 28 8.21 3.46 5.51
CA ARG A 28 7.49 2.22 5.85
C ARG A 28 7.03 1.54 4.56
N GLN A 29 7.42 0.29 4.40
CA GLN A 29 7.02 -0.52 3.25
C GLN A 29 5.51 -0.77 3.29
N ARG A 30 4.86 -0.64 2.13
CA ARG A 30 3.43 -0.94 2.00
C ARG A 30 3.26 -2.44 2.06
N ARG A 31 2.48 -2.91 3.05
CA ARG A 31 2.25 -4.34 3.27
C ARG A 31 1.45 -4.99 2.13
N LEU A 32 0.52 -4.23 1.55
CA LEU A 32 -0.27 -4.63 0.39
C LEU A 32 0.31 -3.99 -0.87
N THR A 33 1.24 -4.69 -1.51
CA THR A 33 1.84 -4.29 -2.78
C THR A 33 1.34 -5.19 -3.91
N PRO A 34 0.98 -4.65 -5.09
CA PRO A 34 0.52 -5.45 -6.22
C PRO A 34 1.54 -6.51 -6.63
N GLY A 35 1.05 -7.70 -6.97
CA GLY A 35 1.90 -8.83 -7.35
C GLY A 35 2.40 -9.68 -6.17
N THR A 36 2.19 -9.24 -4.92
CA THR A 36 2.47 -10.10 -3.75
C THR A 36 1.35 -11.13 -3.55
N PRO A 37 1.63 -12.32 -2.97
CA PRO A 37 0.61 -13.34 -2.71
C PRO A 37 -0.49 -12.84 -1.76
N LEU A 38 -0.12 -12.03 -0.76
CA LEU A 38 -1.06 -11.40 0.16
C LEU A 38 -2.03 -10.47 -0.58
N PHE A 39 -1.53 -9.68 -1.53
CA PHE A 39 -2.38 -8.83 -2.36
C PHE A 39 -3.33 -9.65 -3.25
N GLN A 40 -2.85 -10.74 -3.84
CA GLN A 40 -3.69 -11.62 -4.65
C GLN A 40 -4.82 -12.23 -3.83
N LEU A 41 -4.53 -12.73 -2.63
CA LEU A 41 -5.53 -13.29 -1.73
C LEU A 41 -6.60 -12.24 -1.35
N VAL A 42 -6.19 -11.02 -1.01
CA VAL A 42 -7.12 -9.92 -0.75
C VAL A 42 -7.96 -9.58 -1.98
N ARG A 43 -7.35 -9.53 -3.17
CA ARG A 43 -8.06 -9.30 -4.43
C ARG A 43 -9.09 -10.39 -4.71
N ASP A 44 -8.73 -11.64 -4.55
CA ASP A 44 -9.60 -12.78 -4.83
C ASP A 44 -10.79 -12.80 -3.88
N HIS A 45 -10.57 -12.54 -2.58
CA HIS A 45 -11.67 -12.38 -1.62
C HIS A 45 -12.59 -11.19 -1.94
N LEU A 46 -12.05 -10.08 -2.47
CA LEU A 46 -12.85 -8.93 -2.92
C LEU A 46 -13.66 -9.26 -4.17
N VAL A 47 -13.02 -9.76 -5.22
CA VAL A 47 -13.59 -9.87 -6.57
C VAL A 47 -14.46 -11.11 -6.71
N LEU A 48 -13.95 -12.27 -6.27
CA LEU A 48 -14.63 -13.56 -6.41
C LEU A 48 -15.68 -13.75 -5.33
N TRP A 49 -15.33 -13.47 -4.07
CA TRP A 49 -16.18 -13.79 -2.92
C TRP A 49 -17.02 -12.61 -2.44
N ARG A 50 -16.76 -11.39 -2.96
CA ARG A 50 -17.49 -10.16 -2.63
C ARG A 50 -17.49 -9.83 -1.14
N TRP A 51 -16.43 -10.22 -0.44
CA TRP A 51 -16.28 -9.92 0.98
C TRP A 51 -15.97 -8.44 1.21
N SER A 52 -16.46 -7.91 2.33
CA SER A 52 -16.08 -6.56 2.75
C SER A 52 -14.62 -6.54 3.24
N PRO A 53 -13.92 -5.39 3.16
CA PRO A 53 -12.58 -5.25 3.72
C PRO A 53 -12.49 -5.66 5.21
N GLN A 54 -13.55 -5.42 5.98
CA GLN A 54 -13.66 -5.85 7.38
C GLN A 54 -13.67 -7.37 7.52
N GLN A 55 -14.45 -8.08 6.69
CA GLN A 55 -14.49 -9.55 6.68
C GLN A 55 -13.14 -10.15 6.28
N ILE A 56 -12.47 -9.55 5.30
CA ILE A 56 -11.15 -9.99 4.84
C ILE A 56 -10.11 -9.81 5.95
N ALA A 57 -10.09 -8.64 6.60
CA ALA A 57 -9.18 -8.37 7.72
C ALA A 57 -9.40 -9.35 8.89
N ALA A 58 -10.66 -9.63 9.23
CA ALA A 58 -11.00 -10.63 10.24
C ALA A 58 -10.51 -12.02 9.85
N LYS A 59 -10.75 -12.46 8.60
CA LYS A 59 -10.28 -13.76 8.11
C LYS A 59 -8.75 -13.86 8.14
N LEU A 60 -8.04 -12.84 7.67
CA LEU A 60 -6.57 -12.80 7.69
C LEU A 60 -6.02 -12.91 9.12
N SER A 61 -6.68 -12.25 10.08
CA SER A 61 -6.28 -12.30 11.48
C SER A 61 -6.41 -13.71 12.09
N HIS A 62 -7.42 -14.46 11.65
CA HIS A 62 -7.63 -15.86 12.06
C HIS A 62 -6.72 -16.84 11.32
N MET A 63 -6.41 -16.61 10.04
CA MET A 63 -5.56 -17.49 9.24
C MET A 63 -4.07 -17.38 9.62
N TYR A 64 -3.63 -16.19 10.00
CA TYR A 64 -2.24 -15.91 10.33
C TYR A 64 -2.12 -15.42 11.77
N PRO A 65 -2.35 -16.30 12.77
CA PRO A 65 -2.27 -15.90 14.16
C PRO A 65 -0.84 -15.57 14.62
N ASP A 66 0.15 -16.25 14.05
CA ASP A 66 1.55 -16.13 14.48
C ASP A 66 2.37 -15.19 13.58
N ASP A 67 1.82 -14.82 12.42
CA ASP A 67 2.51 -13.95 11.47
C ASP A 67 1.86 -12.56 11.38
N PRO A 68 2.35 -11.59 12.18
CA PRO A 68 1.88 -10.22 12.10
C PRO A 68 2.20 -9.58 10.75
N ALA A 69 3.12 -10.09 9.93
CA ALA A 69 3.39 -9.64 8.55
C ALA A 69 2.15 -9.67 7.67
N GLN A 70 1.34 -10.72 7.83
CA GLN A 70 0.17 -11.03 7.00
C GLN A 70 -1.15 -10.55 7.61
N ARG A 71 -1.14 -10.12 8.87
CA ARG A 71 -2.27 -9.46 9.54
C ARG A 71 -2.43 -8.04 9.04
N VAL A 72 -3.37 -7.83 8.13
CA VAL A 72 -3.64 -6.51 7.53
C VAL A 72 -5.00 -6.00 7.99
N SER A 73 -5.05 -4.75 8.47
CA SER A 73 -6.30 -4.11 8.87
C SER A 73 -7.15 -3.73 7.64
N HIS A 74 -8.46 -3.62 7.84
CA HIS A 74 -9.38 -3.20 6.79
C HIS A 74 -9.05 -1.81 6.23
N GLU A 75 -8.51 -0.91 7.07
CA GLU A 75 -8.07 0.42 6.62
C GLU A 75 -6.83 0.38 5.74
N THR A 76 -5.95 -0.60 5.98
CA THR A 76 -4.81 -0.83 5.08
C THR A 76 -5.29 -1.37 3.73
N ILE A 77 -6.34 -2.21 3.72
CA ILE A 77 -6.97 -2.70 2.48
C ILE A 77 -7.56 -1.50 1.72
N TYR A 78 -8.37 -0.65 2.36
CA TYR A 78 -8.90 0.56 1.72
C TYR A 78 -7.78 1.47 1.20
N ALA A 79 -6.77 1.77 2.02
CA ALA A 79 -5.64 2.59 1.63
C ALA A 79 -4.91 2.01 0.41
N SER A 80 -4.71 0.69 0.36
CA SER A 80 -4.08 0.04 -0.80
C SER A 80 -4.90 0.16 -2.09
N ILE A 81 -6.23 0.01 -2.00
CA ILE A 81 -7.13 0.13 -3.16
C ILE A 81 -7.08 1.57 -3.71
N TYR A 82 -7.16 2.57 -2.83
CA TYR A 82 -7.17 3.96 -3.26
C TYR A 82 -5.79 4.49 -3.67
N ALA A 83 -4.71 3.94 -3.12
CA ALA A 83 -3.33 4.29 -3.47
C ALA A 83 -2.88 3.75 -4.84
N HIS A 84 -3.66 2.88 -5.48
CA HIS A 84 -3.36 2.43 -6.83
C HIS A 84 -3.42 3.58 -7.85
N PRO A 85 -2.54 3.57 -8.87
CA PRO A 85 -2.66 4.44 -10.03
C PRO A 85 -4.04 4.31 -10.67
N ARG A 86 -4.50 5.37 -11.34
CA ARG A 86 -5.76 5.32 -12.10
C ARG A 86 -5.60 4.29 -13.23
N GLY A 87 -6.52 3.33 -13.31
CA GLY A 87 -6.45 2.24 -14.28
C GLY A 87 -7.50 1.16 -14.04
N GLY A 88 -7.47 0.09 -14.86
CA GLY A 88 -8.41 -1.02 -14.80
C GLY A 88 -8.44 -1.71 -13.44
N LEU A 89 -7.28 -2.02 -12.87
CA LEU A 89 -7.16 -2.68 -11.57
C LEU A 89 -7.84 -1.89 -10.44
N LYS A 90 -7.65 -0.57 -10.38
CA LYS A 90 -8.33 0.26 -9.38
C LYS A 90 -9.85 0.26 -9.58
N LYS A 91 -10.32 0.35 -10.83
CA LYS A 91 -11.75 0.32 -11.14
C LYS A 91 -12.39 -1.01 -10.71
N GLU A 92 -11.74 -2.12 -11.02
CA GLU A 92 -12.16 -3.46 -10.63
C GLU A 92 -12.27 -3.60 -9.11
N LEU A 93 -11.20 -3.24 -8.38
CA LEU A 93 -11.19 -3.31 -6.92
C LEU A 93 -12.26 -2.43 -6.29
N VAL A 94 -12.46 -1.21 -6.79
CA VAL A 94 -13.48 -0.29 -6.28
C VAL A 94 -14.89 -0.79 -6.59
N GLN A 95 -15.10 -1.43 -7.74
CA GLN A 95 -16.39 -2.04 -8.10
C GLN A 95 -16.69 -3.30 -7.28
N ALA A 96 -15.66 -4.01 -6.84
CA ALA A 96 -15.79 -5.15 -5.94
C ALA A 96 -16.20 -4.73 -4.52
N LEU A 97 -15.87 -3.50 -4.09
CA LEU A 97 -16.28 -2.98 -2.79
C LEU A 97 -17.79 -2.87 -2.69
N ARG A 98 -18.36 -3.49 -1.65
CA ARG A 98 -19.77 -3.35 -1.30
C ARG A 98 -19.98 -1.97 -0.69
N GLN A 99 -20.36 -1.01 -1.52
CA GLN A 99 -20.67 0.36 -1.08
C GLN A 99 -22.13 0.44 -0.68
N HIS A 100 -22.40 0.70 0.60
CA HIS A 100 -23.73 1.15 1.02
C HIS A 100 -23.95 2.56 0.45
N LYS A 101 -24.76 2.67 -0.60
CA LYS A 101 -25.20 3.98 -1.13
C LYS A 101 -26.48 4.37 -0.39
N PRO A 102 -26.46 5.34 0.55
CA PRO A 102 -27.71 5.90 1.03
C PRO A 102 -28.47 6.50 -0.17
N LYS A 103 -29.73 6.11 -0.35
CA LYS A 103 -30.59 6.73 -1.36
C LYS A 103 -30.72 8.22 -0.99
N ARG A 104 -30.12 9.11 -1.79
CA ARG A 104 -30.42 10.54 -1.70
C ARG A 104 -31.82 10.74 -2.27
N GLY A 105 -32.74 11.16 -1.41
CA GLY A 105 -34.16 11.34 -1.73
C GLY A 105 -34.96 10.05 -1.55
N LEU A 106 -35.45 9.82 -0.34
CA LEU A 106 -36.82 9.31 -0.22
C LEU A 106 -37.76 10.55 -0.24
N PRO A 107 -38.96 10.42 -0.84
CA PRO A 107 -39.86 11.55 -1.10
C PRO A 107 -40.29 12.29 0.17
#